data_AF-A0A7W6DSV1-F1
#
_entry.id   AF-A0A7W6DSV1-F1
#
_cell.length_a   1.000
_cell.length_b   1.000
_cell.length_c   1.000
_cell.angle_alpha   90.00
_cell.angle_beta   90.00
_cell.angle_gamma   90.00
#
_symmetry.space_group_name_H-M   'P 1'
#
loop_
_entity.id
_entity.type
_entity.pdbx_description
1 polymer ?
#
loop_
_entity_poly.entity_id
_entity_poly.type
_entity_poly.pdbx_seq_one_letter_code
_entity_poly.pdbx_strand_id
1 'polypeptide(L)'
;MATLVNEALGVVFVHIPKSAGTSVTRTFEAHSAPDPETPLTDAERQANPRLWSHWVQGDHLPGIEASVAHNVGMQGGREKVPAFHARAVDLRHALGYRRFDALHSFTFVRNPFERMASTYHYTRDNDANPHAAMCRVLGFEQYIVFNCMLTVQLQYDWLHDLNGRPMVDEVFRVEHMAEAEARLGARLFGKPIRFVHENQSTNARRDPSTSWNAVPEWVIDLFVKTYAKDFACTGYATDVSPYKTADVTSEEAASGAWERLPQYLAHPVERSMQRRYYLDRLRYITTLDRGENVAGSASGDTVAG
;
A
#
# COMPACT_ATOMS: atom_id res chain seq x y z
N MET A 1 -10.72 -6.70 3.22
CA MET A 1 -9.91 -7.44 2.22
C MET A 1 -8.67 -7.89 2.95
N ALA A 2 -8.25 -9.14 2.77
CA ALA A 2 -7.18 -9.69 3.59
C ALA A 2 -6.07 -10.27 2.71
N THR A 3 -4.84 -10.17 3.20
CA THR A 3 -3.78 -11.13 2.90
C THR A 3 -4.31 -12.55 3.07
N LEU A 4 -3.91 -13.49 2.22
CA LEU A 4 -4.39 -14.87 2.28
C LEU A 4 -3.23 -15.86 2.31
N VAL A 5 -3.36 -16.93 3.11
CA VAL A 5 -2.40 -18.04 3.17
C VAL A 5 -3.14 -19.35 2.91
N ASN A 6 -2.55 -20.21 2.08
CA ASN A 6 -3.02 -21.57 1.86
C ASN A 6 -1.81 -22.52 1.83
N GLU A 7 -1.54 -23.18 2.96
CA GLU A 7 -0.34 -24.02 3.12
C GLU A 7 -0.43 -25.32 2.30
N ALA A 8 -1.61 -25.85 1.99
CA ALA A 8 -1.71 -27.06 1.18
C ALA A 8 -1.50 -26.79 -0.32
N LEU A 9 -1.95 -25.65 -0.83
CA LEU A 9 -1.58 -25.14 -2.15
C LEU A 9 -0.16 -24.56 -2.16
N GLY A 10 0.46 -24.38 -0.99
CA GLY A 10 1.80 -23.85 -0.85
C GLY A 10 1.90 -22.41 -1.34
N VAL A 11 0.95 -21.55 -0.98
CA VAL A 11 0.86 -20.17 -1.50
C VAL A 11 0.51 -19.14 -0.42
N VAL A 12 1.07 -17.94 -0.56
CA VAL A 12 0.72 -16.75 0.22
C VAL A 12 0.49 -15.55 -0.71
N PHE A 13 -0.68 -14.91 -0.57
CA PHE A 13 -1.02 -13.66 -1.23
C PHE A 13 -0.76 -12.50 -0.27
N VAL A 14 0.28 -11.70 -0.55
CA VAL A 14 0.60 -10.49 0.21
C VAL A 14 -0.29 -9.35 -0.29
N HIS A 15 -1.31 -8.96 0.47
CA HIS A 15 -2.30 -7.99 -0.01
C HIS A 15 -1.87 -6.53 0.26
N ILE A 16 -1.52 -5.83 -0.81
CA ILE A 16 -1.34 -4.37 -0.82
C ILE A 16 -2.70 -3.68 -0.95
N PRO A 17 -3.06 -2.74 -0.05
CA PRO A 17 -4.32 -2.00 -0.13
C PRO A 17 -4.53 -1.35 -1.50
N LYS A 18 -5.76 -1.47 -2.01
CA LYS A 18 -6.19 -0.90 -3.31
C LYS A 18 -5.50 -1.48 -4.56
N SER A 19 -4.84 -2.63 -4.41
CA SER A 19 -4.24 -3.39 -5.52
C SER A 19 -4.92 -4.78 -5.66
N ALA A 20 -6.09 -4.82 -6.28
CA ALA A 20 -6.87 -6.05 -6.61
C ALA A 20 -7.28 -6.99 -5.45
N GLY A 21 -7.16 -6.59 -4.18
CA GLY A 21 -7.49 -7.42 -3.01
C GLY A 21 -8.85 -8.13 -3.07
N THR A 22 -9.95 -7.39 -3.24
CA THR A 22 -11.30 -7.98 -3.30
C THR A 22 -11.42 -9.02 -4.40
N SER A 23 -10.90 -8.71 -5.59
CA SER A 23 -10.99 -9.61 -6.74
C SER A 23 -10.25 -10.91 -6.47
N VAL A 24 -9.03 -10.84 -5.92
CA VAL A 24 -8.25 -12.03 -5.55
C VAL A 24 -8.96 -12.81 -4.45
N THR A 25 -9.32 -12.15 -3.34
CA THR A 25 -9.96 -12.80 -2.19
C THR A 25 -11.24 -13.53 -2.59
N ARG A 26 -12.16 -12.86 -3.29
CA ARG A 26 -13.44 -13.46 -3.72
C ARG A 26 -13.24 -14.62 -4.70
N THR A 27 -12.29 -14.46 -5.63
CA THR A 27 -12.01 -15.51 -6.60
C THR A 27 -11.44 -16.74 -5.89
N PHE A 28 -10.50 -16.55 -4.98
CA PHE A 28 -9.89 -17.66 -4.26
C PHE A 28 -10.89 -18.32 -3.33
N GLU A 29 -11.68 -17.56 -2.57
CA GLU A 29 -12.80 -18.07 -1.77
C GLU A 29 -13.81 -18.87 -2.63
N ALA A 30 -14.14 -18.42 -3.83
CA ALA A 30 -15.01 -19.17 -4.75
C ALA A 30 -14.37 -20.47 -5.28
N HIS A 31 -13.03 -20.52 -5.36
CA HIS A 31 -12.28 -21.75 -5.65
C HIS A 31 -12.01 -22.57 -4.38
N SER A 32 -12.64 -22.22 -3.24
CA SER A 32 -12.47 -22.82 -1.91
C SER A 32 -13.74 -23.46 -1.38
N ALA A 33 -14.39 -24.24 -2.22
CA ALA A 33 -15.36 -25.25 -1.85
C ALA A 33 -15.57 -26.13 -3.09
N PRO A 34 -15.96 -27.41 -2.94
CA PRO A 34 -16.60 -28.06 -4.08
C PRO A 34 -17.81 -27.23 -4.49
N ASP A 35 -18.00 -27.05 -5.80
CA ASP A 35 -19.24 -26.52 -6.37
C ASP A 35 -20.42 -27.29 -5.76
N PRO A 36 -21.39 -26.64 -5.10
CA PRO A 36 -22.53 -27.34 -4.50
C PRO A 36 -23.41 -28.06 -5.54
N GLU A 37 -23.39 -27.66 -6.82
CA GLU A 37 -24.05 -28.39 -7.90
C GLU A 37 -23.21 -29.54 -8.46
N THR A 38 -21.90 -29.53 -8.18
CA THR A 38 -20.96 -30.57 -8.62
C THR A 38 -20.07 -31.04 -7.45
N PRO A 39 -20.65 -31.67 -6.42
CA PRO A 39 -19.89 -32.14 -5.28
C PRO A 39 -18.89 -33.20 -5.72
N LEU A 40 -17.61 -32.99 -5.40
CA LEU A 40 -16.58 -33.97 -5.68
C LEU A 40 -16.81 -35.24 -4.86
N THR A 41 -16.43 -36.36 -5.45
CA THR A 41 -16.40 -37.69 -4.82
C THR A 41 -15.28 -37.76 -3.78
N ASP A 42 -15.36 -38.73 -2.87
CA ASP A 42 -14.30 -38.98 -1.89
C ASP A 42 -12.97 -39.40 -2.55
N ALA A 43 -13.03 -40.06 -3.71
CA ALA A 43 -11.87 -40.41 -4.50
C ALA A 43 -11.16 -39.16 -5.05
N GLU A 44 -11.91 -38.15 -5.51
CA GLU A 44 -11.36 -36.88 -6.00
C GLU A 44 -10.77 -36.03 -4.87
N ARG A 45 -11.41 -36.04 -3.68
CA ARG A 45 -10.84 -35.46 -2.46
C ARG A 45 -9.50 -36.09 -2.09
N GLN A 46 -9.41 -37.42 -2.20
CA GLN A 46 -8.23 -38.19 -1.83
C GLN A 46 -7.11 -38.13 -2.89
N ALA A 47 -7.47 -37.95 -4.16
CA ALA A 47 -6.52 -37.75 -5.27
C ALA A 47 -5.89 -36.35 -5.27
N ASN A 48 -6.56 -35.34 -4.70
CA ASN A 48 -6.07 -33.96 -4.66
C ASN A 48 -6.24 -33.31 -3.27
N PRO A 49 -5.56 -33.83 -2.23
CA PRO A 49 -5.68 -33.31 -0.86
C PRO A 49 -5.20 -31.84 -0.73
N ARG A 50 -4.47 -31.32 -1.72
CA ARG A 50 -3.99 -29.92 -1.78
C ARG A 50 -5.05 -28.91 -2.21
N LEU A 51 -6.08 -29.33 -2.95
CA LEU A 51 -7.12 -28.42 -3.44
C LEU A 51 -8.07 -27.92 -2.33
N TRP A 52 -7.99 -28.47 -1.11
CA TRP A 52 -9.05 -28.32 -0.10
C TRP A 52 -8.56 -27.83 1.27
N SER A 53 -7.48 -27.06 1.34
CA SER A 53 -7.14 -26.39 2.60
C SER A 53 -7.79 -25.02 2.74
N HIS A 54 -8.21 -24.71 3.97
CA HIS A 54 -8.85 -23.45 4.30
C HIS A 54 -7.89 -22.29 4.01
N TRP A 55 -8.34 -21.33 3.22
CA TRP A 55 -7.63 -20.05 3.14
C TRP A 55 -7.70 -19.37 4.49
N VAL A 56 -6.54 -19.11 5.05
CA VAL A 56 -6.40 -18.37 6.30
C VAL A 56 -6.22 -16.91 5.94
N GLN A 57 -7.14 -16.07 6.41
CA GLN A 57 -6.96 -14.62 6.32
C GLN A 57 -5.77 -14.21 7.21
N GLY A 58 -4.94 -13.31 6.73
CA GLY A 58 -3.65 -12.98 7.33
C GLY A 58 -3.79 -12.47 8.78
N ASP A 59 -4.86 -11.76 9.10
CA ASP A 59 -5.20 -11.29 10.44
C ASP A 59 -5.61 -12.41 11.42
N HIS A 60 -5.93 -13.61 10.91
CA HIS A 60 -6.17 -14.79 11.74
C HIS A 60 -4.90 -15.63 11.98
N LEU A 61 -3.75 -15.24 11.42
CA LEU A 61 -2.49 -15.94 11.65
C LEU A 61 -2.01 -15.72 13.10
N PRO A 62 -1.65 -16.79 13.84
CA PRO A 62 -1.10 -16.65 15.18
C PRO A 62 0.13 -15.73 15.19
N GLY A 63 0.14 -14.73 16.09
CA GLY A 63 1.26 -13.81 16.26
C GLY A 63 1.38 -12.72 15.20
N ILE A 64 0.44 -12.59 14.27
CA ILE A 64 0.52 -11.57 13.22
C ILE A 64 0.45 -10.15 13.76
N GLU A 65 -0.42 -9.87 14.73
CA GLU A 65 -0.54 -8.53 15.32
C GLU A 65 0.77 -8.10 16.00
N ALA A 66 1.40 -9.01 16.73
CA ALA A 66 2.71 -8.79 17.35
C ALA A 66 3.80 -8.57 16.29
N SER A 67 3.75 -9.34 15.19
CA SER A 67 4.69 -9.20 14.07
C SER A 67 4.58 -7.84 13.40
N VAL A 68 3.35 -7.40 13.11
CA VAL A 68 3.06 -6.07 12.56
C VAL A 68 3.55 -4.98 13.50
N ALA A 69 3.20 -5.05 14.80
CA ALA A 69 3.61 -4.07 15.79
C ALA A 69 5.15 -3.96 15.90
N HIS A 70 5.85 -5.09 15.86
CA HIS A 70 7.31 -5.13 15.88
C HIS A 70 7.94 -4.39 14.69
N ASN A 71 7.41 -4.63 13.49
CA ASN A 71 7.95 -4.10 12.25
C ASN A 71 7.46 -2.68 11.90
N VAL A 72 6.42 -2.16 12.56
CA VAL A 72 6.01 -0.74 12.44
C VAL A 72 7.11 0.18 12.96
N GLY A 73 7.72 -0.15 14.10
CA GLY A 73 8.84 0.62 14.68
C GLY A 73 10.08 0.65 13.78
N MET A 74 10.29 -0.38 12.95
CA MET A 74 11.44 -0.50 12.06
C MET A 74 11.31 0.27 10.73
N GLN A 75 10.12 0.79 10.40
CA GLN A 75 9.88 1.56 9.16
C GLN A 75 9.70 3.07 9.37
N GLY A 76 10.16 3.61 10.51
CA GLY A 76 10.44 5.04 10.64
C GLY A 76 9.22 5.96 10.82
N GLY A 77 8.17 5.49 11.51
CA GLY A 77 7.03 6.34 11.89
C GLY A 77 5.96 6.53 10.81
N ARG A 78 5.83 5.54 9.90
CA ARG A 78 4.70 5.44 8.97
C ARG A 78 3.42 5.00 9.68
N GLU A 79 2.28 5.22 9.02
CA GLU A 79 0.97 4.82 9.54
C GLU A 79 0.94 3.32 9.91
N LYS A 80 0.20 2.99 10.97
CA LYS A 80 0.06 1.61 11.44
C LYS A 80 -0.61 0.77 10.35
N VAL A 81 0.12 -0.22 9.84
CA VAL A 81 -0.44 -1.23 8.94
C VAL A 81 -1.37 -2.14 9.75
N PRO A 82 -2.63 -2.36 9.35
CA PRO A 82 -3.49 -3.32 10.01
C PRO A 82 -3.12 -4.76 9.63
N ALA A 83 -3.40 -5.73 10.51
CA ALA A 83 -3.01 -7.14 10.32
C ALA A 83 -3.60 -7.78 9.03
N PHE A 84 -4.79 -7.37 8.61
CA PHE A 84 -5.39 -7.85 7.35
C PHE A 84 -4.66 -7.32 6.10
N HIS A 85 -3.76 -6.35 6.27
CA HIS A 85 -2.81 -5.87 5.26
C HIS A 85 -1.36 -6.15 5.66
N ALA A 86 -1.09 -7.22 6.42
CA ALA A 86 0.27 -7.59 6.80
C ALA A 86 1.24 -7.63 5.61
N ARG A 87 2.44 -7.06 5.79
CA ARG A 87 3.52 -7.04 4.81
C ARG A 87 4.19 -8.41 4.73
N ALA A 88 4.99 -8.66 3.69
CA ALA A 88 5.73 -9.92 3.55
C ALA A 88 6.63 -10.21 4.78
N VAL A 89 7.27 -9.18 5.34
CA VAL A 89 8.10 -9.31 6.56
C VAL A 89 7.28 -9.71 7.79
N ASP A 90 6.05 -9.20 7.91
CA ASP A 90 5.15 -9.52 9.03
C ASP A 90 4.70 -10.98 8.93
N LEU A 91 4.35 -11.42 7.71
CA LEU A 91 3.92 -12.78 7.43
C LEU A 91 5.05 -13.78 7.64
N ARG A 92 6.26 -13.46 7.20
CA ARG A 92 7.44 -14.32 7.40
C ARG A 92 7.78 -14.47 8.88
N HIS A 93 7.61 -13.42 9.67
CA HIS A 93 7.80 -13.50 11.12
C HIS A 93 6.71 -14.34 11.79
N ALA A 94 5.44 -14.13 11.45
CA ALA A 94 4.31 -14.85 12.04
C ALA A 94 4.27 -16.35 11.66
N LEU A 95 4.50 -16.68 10.39
CA LEU A 95 4.52 -18.07 9.90
C LEU A 95 5.80 -18.80 10.30
N GLY A 96 6.89 -18.05 10.50
CA GLY A 96 8.25 -18.54 10.65
C GLY A 96 8.98 -18.66 9.31
N TYR A 97 10.27 -18.31 9.32
CA TYR A 97 11.13 -18.22 8.13
C TYR A 97 11.02 -19.42 7.19
N ARG A 98 11.23 -20.64 7.71
CA ARG A 98 11.20 -21.87 6.90
C ARG A 98 9.86 -22.13 6.23
N ARG A 99 8.75 -21.78 6.90
CA ARG A 99 7.40 -22.03 6.38
C ARG A 99 7.08 -21.03 5.30
N PHE A 100 7.28 -19.74 5.55
CA PHE A 100 7.07 -18.70 4.54
C PHE A 100 7.94 -18.93 3.30
N ASP A 101 9.23 -19.24 3.48
CA ASP A 101 10.18 -19.46 2.37
C ASP A 101 9.86 -20.72 1.54
N ALA A 102 9.02 -21.63 2.07
CA ALA A 102 8.52 -22.80 1.33
C ALA A 102 7.21 -22.53 0.58
N LEU A 103 6.53 -21.42 0.88
CA LEU A 103 5.32 -21.00 0.16
C LEU A 103 5.70 -20.17 -1.06
N HIS A 104 4.93 -20.32 -2.12
CA HIS A 104 4.94 -19.39 -3.21
C HIS A 104 4.29 -18.07 -2.81
N SER A 105 5.06 -17.01 -2.77
CA SER A 105 4.57 -15.68 -2.43
C SER A 105 4.24 -14.88 -3.68
N PHE A 106 3.05 -14.30 -3.73
CA PHE A 106 2.68 -13.41 -4.83
C PHE A 106 1.89 -12.20 -4.34
N THR A 107 1.83 -11.17 -5.18
CA THR A 107 1.09 -9.93 -4.89
C THR A 107 0.61 -9.24 -6.16
N PHE A 108 -0.24 -8.22 -5.97
CA PHE A 108 -0.62 -7.28 -7.01
C PHE A 108 -0.16 -5.88 -6.63
N VAL A 109 0.41 -5.16 -7.60
CA VAL A 109 0.78 -3.75 -7.50
C VAL A 109 -0.05 -2.94 -8.50
N ARG A 110 -0.15 -1.64 -8.23
CA ARG A 110 -0.84 -0.68 -9.09
C ARG A 110 0.06 0.53 -9.30
N ASN A 111 -0.13 1.27 -10.39
CA ASN A 111 0.57 2.55 -10.56
C ASN A 111 0.41 3.40 -9.28
N PRO A 112 1.49 3.95 -8.69
CA PRO A 112 1.41 4.61 -7.37
C PRO A 112 0.39 5.74 -7.32
N PHE A 113 0.28 6.54 -8.37
CA PHE A 113 -0.67 7.66 -8.45
C PHE A 113 -2.12 7.16 -8.61
N GLU A 114 -2.33 6.16 -9.46
CA GLU A 114 -3.63 5.50 -9.61
C GLU A 114 -4.09 4.83 -8.31
N ARG A 115 -3.14 4.28 -7.54
CA ARG A 115 -3.41 3.77 -6.19
C ARG A 115 -3.77 4.89 -5.24
N MET A 116 -3.08 6.04 -5.28
CA MET A 116 -3.41 7.24 -4.50
C MET A 116 -4.83 7.74 -4.78
N ALA A 117 -5.22 7.85 -6.06
CA ALA A 117 -6.58 8.20 -6.47
C ALA A 117 -7.61 7.18 -5.97
N SER A 118 -7.32 5.89 -6.11
CA SER A 118 -8.17 4.81 -5.61
C SER A 118 -8.36 4.86 -4.09
N THR A 119 -7.30 5.18 -3.33
CA THR A 119 -7.35 5.35 -1.87
C THR A 119 -8.15 6.59 -1.48
N TYR A 120 -7.99 7.72 -2.19
CA TYR A 120 -8.76 8.94 -1.97
C TYR A 120 -10.26 8.68 -2.07
N HIS A 121 -10.71 8.13 -3.21
CA HIS A 121 -12.14 7.86 -3.42
C HIS A 121 -12.67 6.83 -2.41
N TYR A 122 -11.91 5.77 -2.15
CA TYR A 122 -12.33 4.76 -1.17
C TYR A 122 -12.47 5.35 0.23
N THR A 123 -11.53 6.18 0.66
CA THR A 123 -11.57 6.84 1.97
C THR A 123 -12.72 7.83 2.05
N ARG A 124 -12.90 8.65 1.01
CA ARG A 124 -13.98 9.65 0.91
C ARG A 124 -15.37 9.02 0.94
N ASP A 125 -15.54 7.86 0.33
CA ASP A 125 -16.86 7.23 0.15
C ASP A 125 -17.16 6.17 1.24
N ASN A 126 -16.20 5.90 2.14
CA ASN A 126 -16.37 4.94 3.24
C ASN A 126 -16.52 5.66 4.59
N ASP A 127 -17.75 5.88 5.04
CA ASP A 127 -18.05 6.55 6.33
C ASP A 127 -17.41 5.89 7.56
N ALA A 128 -17.09 4.60 7.49
CA ALA A 128 -16.40 3.91 8.58
C ALA A 128 -14.91 4.26 8.66
N ASN A 129 -14.33 4.90 7.64
CA ASN A 129 -12.95 5.36 7.67
C ASN A 129 -12.85 6.68 8.45
N PRO A 130 -11.96 6.78 9.47
CA PRO A 130 -11.81 8.00 10.27
C PRO A 130 -11.40 9.23 9.45
N HIS A 131 -10.79 9.03 8.28
CA HIS A 131 -10.37 10.09 7.36
C HIS A 131 -11.42 10.46 6.30
N ALA A 132 -12.63 9.87 6.33
CA ALA A 132 -13.66 10.13 5.33
C ALA A 132 -14.10 11.59 5.29
N ALA A 133 -14.40 12.18 6.45
CA ALA A 133 -14.78 13.60 6.56
C ALA A 133 -13.66 14.52 6.05
N MET A 134 -12.40 14.21 6.40
CA MET A 134 -11.23 14.93 5.89
C MET A 134 -11.16 14.86 4.36
N CYS A 135 -11.33 13.69 3.74
CA CYS A 135 -11.26 13.53 2.28
C CYS A 135 -12.44 14.19 1.53
N ARG A 136 -13.57 14.45 2.20
CA ARG A 136 -14.69 15.22 1.61
C ARG A 136 -14.43 16.72 1.63
N VAL A 137 -13.60 17.17 2.57
CA VAL A 137 -13.21 18.56 2.71
C VAL A 137 -11.97 18.88 1.87
N LEU A 138 -11.00 17.97 1.86
CA LEU A 138 -9.79 18.08 1.05
C LEU A 138 -10.10 17.66 -0.39
N GLY A 139 -9.71 18.51 -1.34
CA GLY A 139 -9.57 18.08 -2.73
C GLY A 139 -8.43 17.06 -2.88
N PHE A 140 -8.36 16.43 -4.04
CA PHE A 140 -7.38 15.36 -4.28
C PHE A 140 -5.93 15.83 -4.18
N GLU A 141 -5.64 17.05 -4.64
CA GLU A 141 -4.32 17.68 -4.48
C GLU A 141 -3.91 17.75 -3.00
N GLN A 142 -4.77 18.29 -2.13
CA GLN A 142 -4.46 18.40 -0.71
C GLN A 142 -4.32 17.02 -0.06
N TYR A 143 -5.07 16.03 -0.53
CA TYR A 143 -4.94 14.66 -0.07
C TYR A 143 -3.58 14.03 -0.44
N ILE A 144 -3.05 14.30 -1.64
CA ILE A 144 -1.70 13.87 -2.04
C ILE A 144 -0.66 14.47 -1.09
N VAL A 145 -0.73 15.79 -0.85
CA VAL A 145 0.20 16.49 0.05
C VAL A 145 0.13 15.90 1.46
N PHE A 146 -1.07 15.72 2.00
CA PHE A 146 -1.28 15.10 3.31
C PHE A 146 -0.60 13.73 3.39
N ASN A 147 -0.79 12.87 2.40
CA ASN A 147 -0.16 11.54 2.38
C ASN A 147 1.36 11.60 2.27
N CYS A 148 1.90 12.49 1.44
CA CYS A 148 3.35 12.62 1.28
C CYS A 148 4.02 13.09 2.58
N MET A 149 3.32 13.89 3.38
CA MET A 149 3.88 14.50 4.59
C MET A 149 3.70 13.63 5.83
N LEU A 150 2.56 12.95 5.97
CA LEU A 150 2.18 12.33 7.24
C LEU A 150 1.91 10.83 7.17
N THR A 151 1.29 10.36 6.11
CA THR A 151 0.74 9.00 6.03
C THR A 151 1.30 8.24 4.84
N VAL A 152 2.60 8.38 4.59
CA VAL A 152 3.26 7.71 3.47
C VAL A 152 3.12 6.20 3.64
N GLN A 153 2.46 5.57 2.66
CA GLN A 153 2.34 4.12 2.56
C GLN A 153 2.92 3.68 1.23
N LEU A 154 4.15 3.15 1.23
CA LEU A 154 4.80 2.67 0.01
C LEU A 154 4.41 1.20 -0.25
N GLN A 155 4.08 0.85 -1.49
CA GLN A 155 3.99 -0.54 -1.93
C GLN A 155 5.31 -1.27 -1.70
N TYR A 156 6.44 -0.58 -1.83
CA TYR A 156 7.78 -1.08 -1.52
C TYR A 156 7.86 -1.78 -0.16
N ASP A 157 7.18 -1.22 0.86
CA ASP A 157 7.22 -1.72 2.23
C ASP A 157 6.51 -3.07 2.42
N TRP A 158 5.60 -3.43 1.51
CA TRP A 158 4.98 -4.76 1.48
C TRP A 158 5.86 -5.80 0.79
N LEU A 159 6.78 -5.34 -0.08
CA LEU A 159 7.52 -6.18 -1.01
C LEU A 159 8.96 -6.47 -0.56
N HIS A 160 9.53 -5.64 0.31
CA HIS A 160 10.95 -5.71 0.68
C HIS A 160 11.16 -5.82 2.19
N ASP A 161 12.25 -6.46 2.57
CA ASP A 161 12.75 -6.43 3.95
C ASP A 161 13.46 -5.11 4.26
N LEU A 162 13.94 -4.97 5.51
CA LEU A 162 14.65 -3.78 5.97
C LEU A 162 16.02 -3.57 5.29
N ASN A 163 16.58 -4.61 4.68
CA ASN A 163 17.81 -4.53 3.89
C ASN A 163 17.53 -4.24 2.41
N GLY A 164 16.26 -4.02 2.05
CA GLY A 164 15.83 -3.79 0.67
C GLY A 164 15.85 -5.04 -0.20
N ARG A 165 15.81 -6.24 0.38
CA ARG A 165 15.72 -7.49 -0.37
C ARG A 165 14.27 -7.78 -0.72
N PRO A 166 13.94 -8.12 -1.98
CA PRO A 166 12.61 -8.58 -2.34
C PRO A 166 12.20 -9.82 -1.52
N MET A 167 10.95 -9.85 -1.07
CA MET A 167 10.38 -10.91 -0.23
C MET A 167 9.21 -11.66 -0.89
N VAL A 168 8.85 -11.28 -2.12
CA VAL A 168 7.73 -11.86 -2.86
C VAL A 168 8.25 -12.46 -4.16
N ASP A 169 7.85 -13.69 -4.50
CA ASP A 169 8.33 -14.40 -5.69
C ASP A 169 7.75 -13.82 -6.98
N GLU A 170 6.46 -13.45 -6.97
CA GLU A 170 5.76 -12.96 -8.16
C GLU A 170 4.96 -11.68 -7.89
N VAL A 171 5.17 -10.67 -8.74
CA VAL A 171 4.49 -9.38 -8.65
C VAL A 171 3.71 -9.13 -9.93
N PHE A 172 2.39 -9.01 -9.81
CA PHE A 172 1.49 -8.74 -10.93
C PHE A 172 1.00 -7.31 -10.93
N ARG A 173 0.77 -6.74 -12.11
CA ARG A 173 0.13 -5.43 -12.25
C ARG A 173 -1.39 -5.59 -12.36
N VAL A 174 -2.15 -4.79 -11.63
CA VAL A 174 -3.62 -4.80 -11.71
C VAL A 174 -4.09 -4.54 -13.14
N GLU A 175 -3.37 -3.74 -13.92
CA GLU A 175 -3.71 -3.43 -15.31
C GLU A 175 -3.54 -4.64 -16.23
N HIS A 176 -2.80 -5.67 -15.81
CA HIS A 176 -2.49 -6.88 -16.58
C HIS A 176 -3.00 -8.16 -15.87
N MET A 177 -4.24 -8.14 -15.33
CA MET A 177 -4.79 -9.28 -14.57
C MET A 177 -4.75 -10.61 -15.35
N ALA A 178 -4.91 -10.58 -16.67
CA ALA A 178 -4.90 -11.79 -17.50
C ALA A 178 -3.59 -12.61 -17.38
N GLU A 179 -2.45 -11.96 -17.12
CA GLU A 179 -1.19 -12.65 -16.88
C GLU A 179 -1.25 -13.46 -15.59
N ALA A 180 -1.74 -12.83 -14.52
CA ALA A 180 -1.90 -13.47 -13.22
C ALA A 180 -2.93 -14.61 -13.27
N GLU A 181 -4.04 -14.42 -13.98
CA GLU A 181 -5.07 -15.45 -14.19
C GLU A 181 -4.52 -16.72 -14.84
N ALA A 182 -3.67 -16.56 -15.85
CA ALA A 182 -3.03 -17.69 -16.53
C ALA A 182 -2.00 -18.37 -15.62
N ARG A 183 -1.09 -17.60 -15.02
CA ARG A 183 0.03 -18.14 -14.21
C ARG A 183 -0.44 -18.75 -12.89
N LEU A 184 -1.24 -18.03 -12.12
CA LEU A 184 -1.79 -18.52 -10.86
C LEU A 184 -2.79 -19.65 -11.09
N GLY A 185 -3.59 -19.56 -12.17
CA GLY A 185 -4.49 -20.64 -12.58
C GLY A 185 -3.75 -21.96 -12.82
N ALA A 186 -2.74 -21.92 -13.70
CA ALA A 186 -1.93 -23.09 -14.01
C ALA A 186 -1.20 -23.63 -12.77
N ARG A 187 -0.64 -22.76 -11.93
CA ARG A 187 0.14 -23.15 -10.74
C ARG A 187 -0.73 -23.77 -9.64
N LEU A 188 -1.82 -23.09 -9.28
CA LEU A 188 -2.60 -23.42 -8.08
C LEU A 188 -3.73 -24.40 -8.36
N PHE A 189 -4.30 -24.36 -9.56
CA PHE A 189 -5.54 -25.08 -9.89
C PHE A 189 -5.41 -26.00 -11.11
N GLY A 190 -4.26 -25.98 -11.81
CA GLY A 190 -4.06 -26.75 -13.04
C GLY A 190 -4.92 -26.29 -14.22
N LYS A 191 -5.59 -25.14 -14.11
CA LYS A 191 -6.47 -24.56 -15.14
C LYS A 191 -6.50 -23.04 -15.03
N PRO A 192 -6.71 -22.29 -16.13
CA PRO A 192 -6.89 -20.84 -16.05
C PRO A 192 -8.05 -20.49 -15.12
N ILE A 193 -7.84 -19.46 -14.29
CA ILE A 193 -8.90 -18.85 -13.48
C ILE A 193 -9.34 -17.53 -14.10
N ARG A 194 -10.46 -16.99 -13.65
CA ARG A 194 -10.85 -15.60 -13.93
C ARG A 194 -11.09 -14.89 -12.62
N PHE A 195 -10.43 -13.75 -12.44
CA PHE A 195 -10.69 -12.93 -11.27
C PHE A 195 -12.03 -12.23 -11.43
N VAL A 196 -12.84 -12.28 -10.36
CA VAL A 196 -14.11 -11.56 -10.30
C VAL A 196 -13.86 -10.07 -10.49
N HIS A 197 -14.33 -9.55 -11.63
CA HIS A 197 -14.21 -8.15 -12.04
C HIS A 197 -15.36 -7.31 -11.46
N GLU A 198 -15.48 -7.22 -10.14
CA GLU A 198 -16.46 -6.32 -9.51
C GLU A 198 -15.93 -4.89 -9.33
N ASN A 199 -14.61 -4.70 -9.33
CA ASN A 199 -13.95 -3.44 -9.07
C ASN A 199 -13.05 -3.02 -10.25
N GLN A 200 -13.53 -3.04 -11.49
CA GLN A 200 -13.08 -1.99 -12.41
C GLN A 200 -13.53 -0.71 -11.75
N SER A 201 -12.65 -0.08 -10.98
CA SER A 201 -12.99 1.07 -10.16
C SER A 201 -13.79 2.03 -11.01
N THR A 202 -15.08 2.13 -10.70
CA THR A 202 -16.00 3.17 -11.15
C THR A 202 -15.39 4.57 -10.93
N ASN A 203 -14.38 4.65 -10.06
CA ASN A 203 -13.62 5.84 -9.69
C ASN A 203 -12.59 6.28 -10.75
N ALA A 204 -11.78 5.39 -11.32
CA ALA A 204 -10.66 5.79 -12.19
C ALA A 204 -11.09 6.17 -13.62
N ARG A 205 -12.27 5.73 -14.08
CA ARG A 205 -12.77 6.04 -15.43
C ARG A 205 -13.68 7.27 -15.50
N ARG A 206 -13.97 7.98 -14.40
CA ARG A 206 -15.00 9.04 -14.40
C ARG A 206 -14.78 10.30 -13.56
N ASP A 207 -13.74 10.42 -12.73
CA ASP A 207 -13.47 11.67 -12.01
C ASP A 207 -12.25 12.40 -12.58
N PRO A 208 -12.44 13.37 -13.51
CA PRO A 208 -11.33 14.15 -14.06
C PRO A 208 -10.52 14.89 -12.98
N SER A 209 -11.11 15.17 -11.81
CA SER A 209 -10.44 15.90 -10.72
C SER A 209 -9.33 15.11 -10.04
N THR A 210 -9.25 13.79 -10.28
CA THR A 210 -8.19 12.93 -9.75
C THR A 210 -7.20 12.44 -10.80
N SER A 211 -7.23 13.04 -11.99
CA SER A 211 -6.25 12.79 -13.04
C SER A 211 -4.93 13.54 -12.78
N TRP A 212 -3.84 13.06 -13.39
CA TRP A 212 -2.54 13.75 -13.39
C TRP A 212 -2.65 15.22 -13.83
N ASN A 213 -3.51 15.51 -14.79
CA ASN A 213 -3.70 16.85 -15.35
C ASN A 213 -4.45 17.82 -14.42
N ALA A 214 -5.18 17.29 -13.43
CA ALA A 214 -5.91 18.09 -12.46
C ALA A 214 -5.07 18.48 -11.24
N VAL A 215 -3.82 17.99 -11.15
CA VAL A 215 -2.93 18.21 -10.01
C VAL A 215 -1.78 19.13 -10.41
N PRO A 216 -1.45 20.17 -9.62
CA PRO A 216 -0.32 21.05 -9.90
C PRO A 216 1.02 20.32 -9.95
N GLU A 217 1.90 20.79 -10.83
CA GLU A 217 3.21 20.16 -11.10
C GLU A 217 4.06 19.95 -9.84
N TRP A 218 4.08 20.91 -8.93
CA TRP A 218 4.86 20.80 -7.69
C TRP A 218 4.35 19.67 -6.77
N VAL A 219 3.04 19.38 -6.79
CA VAL A 219 2.46 18.26 -6.03
C VAL A 219 2.80 16.93 -6.68
N ILE A 220 2.85 16.91 -8.02
CA ILE A 220 3.31 15.75 -8.77
C ILE A 220 4.79 15.47 -8.47
N ASP A 221 5.66 16.48 -8.47
CA ASP A 221 7.07 16.33 -8.13
C ASP A 221 7.26 15.82 -6.69
N LEU A 222 6.56 16.43 -5.72
CA LEU A 222 6.53 15.96 -4.33
C LEU A 222 6.12 14.48 -4.26
N PHE A 223 5.05 14.10 -4.97
CA PHE A 223 4.56 12.73 -5.00
C PHE A 223 5.57 11.76 -5.61
N VAL A 224 6.14 12.07 -6.77
CA VAL A 224 7.13 11.23 -7.45
C VAL A 224 8.38 11.04 -6.59
N LYS A 225 8.90 12.11 -5.96
CA LYS A 225 10.03 12.03 -5.04
C LYS A 225 9.71 11.15 -3.82
N THR A 226 8.54 11.36 -3.21
CA THR A 226 8.12 10.60 -2.01
C THR A 226 7.91 9.11 -2.32
N TYR A 227 7.34 8.80 -3.48
CA TYR A 227 7.02 7.44 -3.92
C TYR A 227 8.07 6.83 -4.85
N ALA A 228 9.29 7.41 -4.93
CA ALA A 228 10.33 6.97 -5.86
C ALA A 228 10.66 5.47 -5.75
N LYS A 229 10.65 4.92 -4.52
CA LYS A 229 10.85 3.49 -4.28
C LYS A 229 9.75 2.62 -4.88
N ASP A 230 8.50 3.07 -4.84
CA ASP A 230 7.38 2.35 -5.46
C ASP A 230 7.56 2.30 -6.97
N PHE A 231 7.80 3.46 -7.61
CA PHE A 231 8.01 3.52 -9.06
C PHE A 231 9.18 2.62 -9.50
N ALA A 232 10.30 2.70 -8.78
CA ALA A 232 11.48 1.89 -9.07
C ALA A 232 11.23 0.38 -8.93
N CYS A 233 10.63 -0.07 -7.82
CA CYS A 233 10.48 -1.51 -7.57
C CYS A 233 9.37 -2.17 -8.39
N THR A 234 8.35 -1.40 -8.79
CA THR A 234 7.23 -1.90 -9.61
C THR A 234 7.44 -1.69 -11.11
N GLY A 235 8.41 -0.85 -11.49
CA GLY A 235 8.72 -0.51 -12.88
C GLY A 235 7.65 0.34 -13.57
N TYR A 236 6.83 1.07 -12.81
CA TYR A 236 5.95 2.09 -13.41
C TYR A 236 6.78 3.32 -13.77
N ALA A 237 6.45 3.92 -14.91
CA ALA A 237 7.11 5.14 -15.34
C ALA A 237 6.63 6.35 -14.51
N THR A 238 7.51 7.32 -14.32
CA THR A 238 7.24 8.58 -13.60
C THR A 238 6.81 9.71 -14.54
N ASP A 239 6.78 9.46 -15.85
CA ASP A 239 6.61 10.44 -16.92
C ASP A 239 5.19 10.52 -17.48
N VAL A 240 4.22 9.90 -16.83
CA VAL A 240 2.78 9.95 -17.21
C VAL A 240 2.11 11.31 -16.93
N SER A 241 2.88 12.34 -16.55
CA SER A 241 2.45 13.74 -16.67
C SER A 241 2.81 14.26 -18.06
N PRO A 242 1.87 14.78 -18.87
CA PRO A 242 2.18 15.43 -20.14
C PRO A 242 3.06 16.70 -19.99
N TYR A 243 3.40 17.12 -18.76
CA TYR A 243 4.25 18.27 -18.45
C TYR A 243 5.73 17.93 -18.29
N LYS A 244 6.27 16.99 -19.08
CA LYS A 244 7.71 17.01 -19.34
C LYS A 244 8.00 17.95 -20.50
N THR A 245 8.29 19.21 -20.19
CA THR A 245 9.29 20.07 -20.88
C THR A 245 9.32 21.45 -20.25
N ALA A 246 10.06 21.57 -19.15
CA ALA A 246 10.86 22.75 -18.89
C ALA A 246 11.92 22.37 -17.87
N ASP A 247 13.18 22.72 -18.14
CA ASP A 247 14.26 22.70 -17.18
C ASP A 247 13.91 23.65 -16.02
N VAL A 248 13.14 23.16 -15.05
CA VAL A 248 13.02 23.78 -13.73
C VAL A 248 13.90 22.92 -12.83
N THR A 249 15.04 23.47 -12.44
CA THR A 249 15.92 22.84 -11.45
C THR A 249 15.07 22.50 -10.23
N SER A 250 15.06 21.22 -9.86
CA SER A 250 14.17 20.60 -8.88
C SER A 250 14.21 21.19 -7.45
N GLU A 251 15.08 22.17 -7.20
CA GLU A 251 15.22 22.93 -5.95
C GLU A 251 14.27 24.15 -5.87
N GLU A 252 14.05 24.89 -6.96
CA GLU A 252 13.23 26.11 -6.93
C GLU A 252 11.72 25.80 -6.82
N ALA A 253 11.26 24.75 -7.52
CA ALA A 253 9.88 24.28 -7.43
C ALA A 253 9.53 23.73 -6.03
N ALA A 254 10.49 23.07 -5.38
CA ALA A 254 10.35 22.60 -4.01
C ALA A 254 10.29 23.78 -3.02
N SER A 255 11.25 24.72 -3.10
CA SER A 255 11.35 25.88 -2.19
C SER A 255 10.07 26.71 -2.12
N GLY A 256 9.48 27.06 -3.28
CA GLY A 256 8.28 27.89 -3.33
C GLY A 256 6.98 27.16 -2.96
N ALA A 257 6.96 25.83 -3.08
CA ALA A 257 5.82 24.99 -2.69
C ALA A 257 5.70 24.87 -1.16
N TRP A 258 6.83 24.76 -0.45
CA TRP A 258 6.87 24.65 1.00
C TRP A 258 6.27 25.86 1.73
N GLU A 259 6.46 27.06 1.18
CA GLU A 259 5.88 28.30 1.71
C GLU A 259 4.35 28.39 1.52
N ARG A 260 3.79 27.58 0.60
CA ARG A 260 2.36 27.54 0.31
C ARG A 260 1.59 26.51 1.13
N LEU A 261 2.28 25.48 1.64
CA LEU A 261 1.67 24.42 2.46
C LEU A 261 0.88 24.95 3.68
N PRO A 262 1.39 25.92 4.47
CA PRO A 262 0.66 26.45 5.63
C PRO A 262 -0.66 27.13 5.27
N GLN A 263 -0.75 27.67 4.05
CA GLN A 263 -1.94 28.36 3.53
C GLN A 263 -3.08 27.36 3.26
N TYR A 264 -2.73 26.19 2.71
CA TYR A 264 -3.68 25.14 2.36
C TYR A 264 -4.07 24.24 3.55
N LEU A 265 -3.18 24.07 4.53
CA LEU A 265 -3.44 23.33 5.77
C LEU A 265 -4.20 24.16 6.83
N ALA A 266 -4.42 25.46 6.60
CA ALA A 266 -5.21 26.32 7.48
C ALA A 266 -6.74 26.09 7.40
N HIS A 267 -7.19 25.13 6.59
CA HIS A 267 -8.60 24.75 6.49
C HIS A 267 -9.13 24.21 7.84
N PRO A 268 -10.35 24.57 8.29
CA PRO A 268 -10.84 24.45 9.68
C PRO A 268 -10.86 23.07 10.38
N VAL A 269 -10.32 22.00 9.78
CA VAL A 269 -10.28 20.67 10.40
C VAL A 269 -9.08 20.60 11.37
N GLU A 270 -9.34 21.02 12.61
CA GLU A 270 -8.57 20.78 13.85
C GLU A 270 -7.27 21.59 14.08
N ARG A 271 -7.45 22.81 14.59
CA ARG A 271 -6.40 23.83 14.79
C ARG A 271 -5.32 23.56 15.87
N SER A 272 -5.41 22.56 16.74
CA SER A 272 -4.54 22.53 17.94
C SER A 272 -3.61 21.32 18.11
N MET A 273 -4.04 20.10 17.78
CA MET A 273 -3.21 18.91 17.96
C MET A 273 -2.36 18.61 16.73
N GLN A 274 -2.97 18.65 15.55
CA GLN A 274 -2.27 18.33 14.32
C GLN A 274 -1.36 19.49 13.87
N ARG A 275 -1.76 20.77 14.04
CA ARG A 275 -0.94 21.93 13.64
C ARG A 275 0.48 21.95 14.23
N ARG A 276 0.65 21.54 15.50
CA ARG A 276 1.98 21.45 16.12
C ARG A 276 2.79 20.30 15.55
N TYR A 277 2.17 19.13 15.40
CA TYR A 277 2.80 17.98 14.75
C TYR A 277 3.21 18.31 13.29
N TYR A 278 2.35 19.00 12.54
CA TYR A 278 2.63 19.48 11.18
C TYR A 278 3.80 20.46 11.16
N LEU A 279 3.78 21.49 12.02
CA LEU A 279 4.85 22.50 12.06
C LEU A 279 6.19 21.91 12.51
N ASP A 280 6.19 20.97 13.46
CA ASP A 280 7.41 20.29 13.92
C ASP A 280 7.96 19.33 12.86
N ARG A 281 7.10 18.59 12.14
CA ARG A 281 7.52 17.73 11.03
C ARG A 281 8.02 18.55 9.84
N LEU A 282 7.37 19.68 9.54
CA LEU A 282 7.81 20.64 8.52
C LEU A 282 9.20 21.21 8.84
N ARG A 283 9.46 21.54 10.12
CA ARG A 283 10.79 21.99 10.58
C ARG A 283 11.85 20.90 10.44
N TYR A 284 11.53 19.66 10.82
CA TYR A 284 12.45 18.52 10.70
C TYR A 284 12.85 18.21 9.25
N ILE A 285 11.92 18.31 8.31
CA ILE A 285 12.17 18.01 6.90
C ILE A 285 12.93 19.15 6.21
N THR A 286 12.62 20.41 6.54
CA THR A 286 13.36 21.58 6.02
C THR A 286 14.80 21.65 6.50
N THR A 287 15.13 21.11 7.68
CA THR A 287 16.53 20.97 8.13
C THR A 287 17.30 19.89 7.38
N LEU A 288 16.63 18.81 6.95
CA LEU A 288 17.26 17.73 6.15
C LEU A 288 17.63 18.19 4.74
N ASP A 289 16.81 19.03 4.11
CA ASP A 289 17.04 19.57 2.76
C ASP A 289 18.16 20.62 2.73
N ARG A 290 18.43 21.29 3.88
CA ARG A 290 19.51 22.28 4.02
C ARG A 290 20.87 21.68 4.38
N GLY A 291 20.97 20.36 4.54
CA GLY A 291 22.21 19.70 4.97
C GLY A 291 22.65 20.05 6.39
N GLU A 292 21.75 20.60 7.22
CA GLU A 292 22.05 20.94 8.61
C GLU A 292 21.88 19.69 9.48
N ASN A 293 22.99 19.16 10.00
CA ASN A 293 22.97 18.07 10.97
C ASN A 293 22.17 18.49 12.21
N VAL A 294 21.08 17.78 12.52
CA VAL A 294 20.41 17.90 13.82
C VAL A 294 21.22 17.11 14.86
N ALA A 295 22.36 17.68 15.25
CA ALA A 295 23.07 17.30 16.45
C ALA A 295 22.65 18.24 17.58
N GLY A 296 21.94 17.68 18.57
CA GLY A 296 21.86 18.27 19.92
C GLY A 296 20.54 18.93 20.31
N SER A 297 19.60 18.14 20.84
CA SER A 297 18.74 18.59 21.95
C SER A 297 18.59 17.44 22.96
N ALA A 298 19.73 16.98 23.48
CA ALA A 298 19.80 16.19 24.70
C ALA A 298 20.85 16.84 25.61
N SER A 299 20.43 17.91 26.29
CA SER A 299 21.12 18.55 27.41
C SER A 299 20.08 19.43 28.09
N GLY A 300 19.76 19.35 29.37
CA GLY A 300 20.22 18.49 30.44
C GLY A 300 19.49 19.02 31.67
N ASP A 301 18.64 18.21 32.30
CA ASP A 301 18.07 18.57 33.59
C ASP A 301 19.00 18.05 34.67
N THR A 302 19.85 18.97 35.13
CA THR A 302 20.48 18.94 36.45
C THR A 302 19.42 18.73 37.52
N VAL A 303 19.51 17.60 38.22
CA VAL A 303 18.91 17.42 39.54
C VAL A 303 19.67 18.33 40.51
N ALA A 304 18.95 19.31 41.07
CA ALA A 304 19.33 20.01 42.28
C ALA A 304 18.06 20.15 43.14
N GLY A 305 18.05 19.50 44.31
CA GLY A 305 16.95 19.48 45.27
C GLY A 305 16.75 18.09 45.85
#